data_AF-A0A1J3IX75-F1
#
_entry.id   AF-A0A1J3IX75-F1
#
_cell.length_a   1.000
_cell.length_b   1.000
_cell.length_c   1.000
_cell.angle_alpha   90.00
_cell.angle_beta   90.00
_cell.angle_gamma   90.00
#
_symmetry.space_group_name_H-M   'P 1'
#
loop_
_entity.id
_entity.type
_entity.pdbx_description
1 polymer ?
#
loop_
_entity_poly.entity_id
_entity_poly.type
_entity_poly.pdbx_seq_one_letter_code
_entity_poly.pdbx_strand_id
1 'polypeptide(L)'
;LQLNCRQELKILSKWYKEQDFESKLPPYYRDIIAELNLGTLAYMEPKNSRVRILLTKLYVVQVSIDDTCDRYASLREVELLANTIERWDLEDHAMNELPDYLKSVVKF
;
A
#
# COMPACT_ATOMS: atom_id res chain seq x y z
N LEU A 1 4.92 -17.04 19.51
CA LEU A 1 4.73 -15.64 19.08
C LEU A 1 5.82 -15.19 18.11
N GLN A 2 7.07 -15.02 18.55
CA GLN A 2 8.17 -14.48 17.72
C GLN A 2 8.47 -15.24 16.42
N LEU A 3 8.31 -16.58 16.41
CA LEU A 3 8.49 -17.38 15.19
C LEU A 3 7.42 -17.07 14.13
N ASN A 4 6.16 -16.93 14.55
CA ASN A 4 5.05 -16.57 13.65
C ASN A 4 5.26 -15.17 13.07
N CYS A 5 5.66 -14.19 13.89
CA CYS A 5 5.93 -12.84 13.41
C CYS A 5 7.08 -12.80 12.40
N ARG A 6 8.14 -13.60 12.59
CA ARG A 6 9.22 -13.74 11.60
C ARG A 6 8.74 -14.35 10.29
N GLN A 7 7.85 -15.35 10.34
CA GLN A 7 7.26 -15.94 9.14
C GLN A 7 6.35 -14.94 8.40
N GLU A 8 5.54 -14.17 9.14
CA GLU A 8 4.70 -13.09 8.60
C GLU A 8 5.56 -12.04 7.89
N LEU A 9 6.60 -11.55 8.55
CA LEU A 9 7.52 -10.57 7.97
C LEU A 9 8.23 -11.10 6.73
N LYS A 10 8.58 -12.39 6.68
CA LYS A 10 9.17 -13.01 5.48
C LYS A 10 8.19 -12.99 4.29
N ILE A 11 6.92 -13.31 4.54
CA ILE A 11 5.86 -13.27 3.52
C ILE A 11 5.63 -11.83 3.05
N LEU A 12 5.48 -10.90 4.00
CA LEU A 12 5.23 -9.48 3.71
C LEU A 12 6.40 -8.83 2.98
N SER A 13 7.63 -9.10 3.40
CA SER A 13 8.83 -8.54 2.75
C SER A 13 8.99 -9.03 1.32
N LYS A 14 8.67 -10.32 1.06
CA LYS A 14 8.67 -10.85 -0.31
C LYS A 14 7.60 -10.15 -1.15
N TRP A 15 6.37 -10.07 -0.65
CA TRP A 15 5.27 -9.40 -1.35
C TRP A 15 5.55 -7.92 -1.64
N TYR A 16 6.11 -7.19 -0.67
CA TYR A 16 6.43 -5.77 -0.82
C TYR A 16 7.49 -5.53 -1.89
N LYS A 17 8.52 -6.39 -1.96
CA LYS A 17 9.51 -6.35 -3.05
C LYS A 17 8.89 -6.62 -4.41
N GLU A 18 7.92 -7.53 -4.50
CA GLU A 18 7.20 -7.82 -5.75
C GLU A 18 6.37 -6.63 -6.26
N GLN A 19 6.05 -5.65 -5.41
CA GLN A 19 5.31 -4.47 -5.82
C GLN A 19 6.18 -3.44 -6.57
N ASP A 20 7.49 -3.48 -6.37
CA ASP A 20 8.47 -2.65 -7.10
C ASP A 20 8.20 -1.13 -6.96
N PHE A 21 8.01 -0.64 -5.73
CA PHE A 21 7.72 0.78 -5.49
C PHE A 21 8.83 1.71 -5.90
N GLU A 22 10.08 1.25 -5.80
CA GLU A 22 11.25 2.02 -6.17
C GLU A 22 11.20 2.46 -7.64
N SER A 23 10.66 1.62 -8.53
CA SER A 23 10.52 1.96 -9.94
C SER A 23 9.21 2.71 -10.26
N LYS A 24 8.16 2.52 -9.45
CA LYS A 24 6.79 2.99 -9.75
C LYS A 24 6.39 4.29 -9.05
N LEU A 25 6.97 4.59 -7.90
CA LEU A 25 6.60 5.74 -7.08
C LEU A 25 7.73 6.77 -7.06
N PRO A 26 7.40 8.07 -6.93
CA PRO A 26 8.40 9.10 -6.61
C PRO A 26 9.15 8.74 -5.30
N PRO A 27 10.31 9.38 -5.02
CA PRO A 27 11.25 8.95 -3.99
C PRO A 27 10.76 9.25 -2.56
N TYR A 28 9.70 8.56 -2.14
CA TYR A 28 9.05 8.62 -0.83
C TYR A 28 8.58 7.28 -0.32
N TYR A 29 8.78 6.20 -1.07
CA TYR A 29 8.56 4.86 -0.56
C TYR A 29 9.51 4.62 0.62
N ARG A 30 8.98 4.00 1.68
CA ARG A 30 9.69 3.76 2.94
C ARG A 30 9.54 2.28 3.30
N ASP A 31 10.59 1.68 3.86
CA ASP A 31 10.57 0.30 4.37
C ASP A 31 9.75 0.17 5.68
N ILE A 32 8.44 0.42 5.61
CA ILE A 32 7.51 0.51 6.76
C ILE A 32 6.86 -0.81 7.16
N ILE A 33 7.11 -1.90 6.43
CA ILE A 33 6.44 -3.20 6.62
C ILE A 33 6.57 -3.70 8.06
N ALA A 34 7.77 -3.57 8.64
CA ALA A 34 8.04 -4.07 9.97
C ALA A 34 7.24 -3.32 11.04
N GLU A 35 7.14 -2.01 10.91
CA GLU A 35 6.39 -1.13 11.80
C GLU A 35 4.89 -1.42 11.70
N LEU A 36 4.36 -1.51 10.48
CA LEU A 36 2.95 -1.81 10.23
C LEU A 36 2.56 -3.18 10.76
N ASN A 37 3.37 -4.22 10.51
CA ASN A 37 3.10 -5.57 11.03
C ASN A 37 3.20 -5.60 12.56
N LEU A 38 4.16 -4.89 13.17
CA LEU A 38 4.27 -4.78 14.62
C LEU A 38 3.04 -4.09 15.22
N GLY A 39 2.54 -3.04 14.58
CA GLY A 39 1.32 -2.34 14.98
C GLY A 39 0.13 -3.30 15.09
N THR A 40 -0.01 -4.24 14.15
CA THR A 40 -1.11 -5.23 14.20
C THR A 40 -1.06 -6.17 15.42
N LEU A 41 0.12 -6.38 16.02
CA LEU A 41 0.27 -7.22 17.21
C LEU A 41 -0.30 -6.58 18.48
N ALA A 42 -0.48 -5.25 18.49
CA ALA A 42 -0.99 -4.53 19.66
C ALA A 42 -2.47 -4.82 19.95
N TYR A 43 -3.25 -5.21 18.93
CA TYR A 43 -4.70 -5.40 19.04
C TYR A 43 -5.20 -6.71 18.41
N MET A 44 -4.31 -7.57 17.90
CA MET A 44 -4.67 -8.90 17.39
C MET A 44 -3.98 -10.03 18.12
N GLU A 45 -4.75 -11.08 18.39
CA GLU A 45 -4.22 -12.31 18.98
C GLU A 45 -3.19 -13.01 18.07
N PRO A 46 -2.18 -13.67 18.65
CA PRO A 46 -1.11 -14.37 17.92
C PRO A 46 -1.59 -15.39 16.87
N LYS A 47 -2.78 -15.98 17.09
CA LYS A 47 -3.38 -16.98 16.21
C LYS A 47 -3.91 -16.40 14.89
N ASN A 48 -4.14 -15.09 14.80
CA ASN A 48 -4.73 -14.41 13.64
C ASN A 48 -3.69 -14.00 12.58
N SER A 49 -2.73 -14.89 12.28
CA SER A 49 -1.59 -14.58 11.39
C SER A 49 -2.03 -14.11 9.99
N ARG A 50 -2.99 -14.80 9.38
CA ARG A 50 -3.51 -14.41 8.05
C ARG A 50 -4.15 -13.02 8.04
N VAL A 51 -4.86 -12.67 9.11
CA VAL A 51 -5.51 -11.37 9.26
C VAL A 51 -4.46 -10.27 9.40
N ARG A 52 -3.40 -10.49 10.19
CA ARG A 52 -2.28 -9.53 10.29
C ARG A 52 -1.56 -9.31 8.97
N ILE A 53 -1.33 -10.38 8.20
CA ILE A 53 -0.72 -10.26 6.86
C ILE A 53 -1.60 -9.41 5.96
N LEU A 54 -2.91 -9.70 5.89
CA LEU A 54 -3.86 -8.93 5.09
C LEU A 54 -3.87 -7.46 5.51
N LEU A 55 -4.00 -7.20 6.82
CA LEU A 55 -4.10 -5.84 7.34
C LEU A 55 -2.81 -5.04 7.14
N THR A 56 -1.65 -5.67 7.26
CA THR A 56 -0.37 -5.01 6.96
C THR A 56 -0.30 -4.59 5.51
N LYS A 57 -0.78 -5.42 4.57
CA LYS A 57 -0.86 -5.02 3.14
C LYS A 57 -1.80 -3.84 2.94
N LEU A 58 -2.97 -3.85 3.59
CA LEU A 58 -3.91 -2.73 3.54
C LEU A 58 -3.31 -1.44 4.10
N TYR A 59 -2.55 -1.52 5.20
CA TYR A 59 -1.85 -0.35 5.73
C TYR A 59 -0.75 0.17 4.82
N VAL A 60 -0.05 -0.70 4.10
CA VAL A 60 0.91 -0.27 3.08
C VAL A 60 0.21 0.53 1.99
N VAL A 61 -0.95 0.07 1.49
CA VAL A 61 -1.76 0.81 0.51
C VAL A 61 -2.22 2.15 1.08
N GLN A 62 -2.76 2.14 2.30
CA GLN A 62 -3.26 3.36 2.96
C GLN A 62 -2.15 4.41 3.14
N VAL A 63 -0.98 4.01 3.64
CA VAL A 63 0.16 4.92 3.79
C VAL A 63 0.67 5.41 2.44
N SER A 64 0.67 4.55 1.41
CA SER A 64 1.07 4.97 0.06
C SER A 64 0.13 6.03 -0.51
N ILE A 65 -1.20 5.88 -0.32
CA ILE A 65 -2.19 6.89 -0.72
C ILE A 65 -2.03 8.17 0.10
N ASP A 66 -1.85 8.05 1.42
CA ASP A 66 -1.66 9.19 2.33
C ASP A 66 -0.43 10.02 1.96
N ASP A 67 0.74 9.37 1.84
CA ASP A 67 1.99 10.03 1.42
C ASP A 67 1.84 10.67 0.02
N THR A 68 1.10 10.02 -0.88
CA THR A 68 0.84 10.56 -2.22
C THR A 68 0.04 11.86 -2.14
N CYS A 69 -1.06 11.87 -1.37
CA CYS A 69 -1.95 13.00 -1.25
C CYS A 69 -1.39 14.15 -0.39
N ASP A 70 -0.57 13.85 0.62
CA ASP A 70 -0.05 14.86 1.56
C ASP A 70 1.14 15.66 0.99
N ARG A 71 1.93 15.06 0.08
CA ARG A 71 3.22 15.63 -0.36
C ARG A 71 3.45 15.67 -1.86
N TYR A 72 2.86 14.77 -2.64
CA TYR A 72 3.28 14.56 -4.05
C TYR A 72 2.24 14.96 -5.07
N ALA A 73 0.97 14.64 -4.85
CA ALA A 73 -0.10 14.94 -5.77
C ALA A 73 -0.59 16.38 -5.61
N SER A 74 -0.83 17.05 -6.74
CA SER A 74 -1.61 18.29 -6.79
C SER A 74 -3.09 18.02 -6.47
N LEU A 75 -3.84 19.06 -6.11
CA LEU A 75 -5.27 18.93 -5.83
C LEU A 75 -6.05 18.28 -6.99
N ARG A 76 -5.75 18.65 -8.23
CA ARG A 76 -6.37 18.07 -9.42
C ARG A 76 -6.06 16.57 -9.57
N GLU A 77 -4.82 16.17 -9.29
CA GLU A 77 -4.41 14.77 -9.31
C GLU A 77 -5.12 13.97 -8.22
N VAL A 78 -5.32 14.54 -7.02
CA VAL A 78 -6.09 13.92 -5.93
C VAL A 78 -7.56 13.77 -6.30
N GLU A 79 -8.17 14.75 -6.95
CA GLU A 79 -9.56 14.66 -7.45
C GLU A 79 -9.71 13.53 -8.48
N LEU A 80 -8.77 13.42 -9.43
CA LEU A 80 -8.76 12.32 -10.40
C LEU A 80 -8.60 10.97 -9.72
N LEU A 81 -7.67 10.86 -8.77
CA LEU A 81 -7.43 9.66 -7.99
C LEU A 81 -8.70 9.23 -7.22
N ALA A 82 -9.36 10.18 -6.55
CA ALA A 82 -10.60 9.92 -5.81
C ALA A 82 -11.72 9.43 -6.73
N ASN A 83 -11.91 10.08 -7.88
CA ASN A 83 -12.92 9.67 -8.87
C ASN A 83 -12.65 8.26 -9.41
N THR A 84 -11.39 7.90 -9.69
CA THR A 84 -11.03 6.55 -10.12
C THR A 84 -11.35 5.50 -9.05
N ILE A 85 -11.02 5.79 -7.78
CA ILE A 85 -11.31 4.89 -6.65
C ILE A 85 -12.83 4.74 -6.46
N GLU A 86 -13.59 5.84 -6.53
CA GLU A 86 -15.05 5.82 -6.36
C GLU A 86 -15.75 5.01 -7.46
N ARG A 87 -15.29 5.15 -8.71
CA ARG A 87 -15.82 4.36 -9.83
C ARG A 87 -15.42 2.89 -9.77
N TRP A 88 -14.35 2.57 -9.04
CA TRP A 88 -13.73 1.24 -8.98
C TRP A 88 -13.40 0.67 -10.37
N ASP A 89 -13.10 1.56 -11.32
CA ASP A 89 -12.82 1.22 -12.71
C ASP A 89 -11.31 1.23 -12.94
N LEU A 90 -10.71 0.05 -12.76
CA LEU A 90 -9.26 -0.16 -12.82
C LEU A 90 -8.78 -0.52 -14.24
N GLU A 91 -9.63 -0.34 -15.25
CA GLU A 91 -9.22 -0.50 -16.64
C GLU A 91 -8.35 0.68 -17.10
N ASP A 92 -7.37 0.41 -17.98
CA ASP A 92 -6.45 1.44 -18.48
C ASP A 92 -7.18 2.65 -19.08
N HIS A 93 -8.30 2.40 -19.75
CA HIS A 93 -9.09 3.44 -20.39
C HIS A 93 -9.69 4.44 -19.38
N ALA A 94 -10.03 4.00 -18.17
CA ALA A 94 -10.60 4.82 -17.11
C ALA A 94 -9.54 5.60 -16.30
N MET A 95 -8.26 5.25 -16.48
CA MET A 95 -7.12 5.87 -15.81
C MET A 95 -6.22 6.66 -16.77
N ASN A 96 -6.64 6.88 -18.02
CA ASN A 96 -5.85 7.61 -19.02
C ASN A 96 -5.45 9.02 -18.57
N GLU A 97 -6.26 9.65 -17.72
CA GLU A 97 -6.00 10.99 -17.18
C GLU A 97 -5.04 10.99 -15.99
N LEU A 98 -4.79 9.82 -15.37
CA LEU A 98 -3.84 9.70 -14.26
C LEU A 98 -2.40 9.67 -14.77
N PRO A 99 -1.47 10.38 -14.11
CA PRO A 99 -0.05 10.12 -14.21
C PRO A 99 0.30 8.67 -13.88
N ASP A 100 1.38 8.15 -14.45
CA ASP A 100 1.75 6.72 -14.31
C ASP A 100 2.04 6.29 -12.87
N TYR A 101 2.55 7.20 -12.04
CA TYR A 101 2.74 6.91 -10.61
C TYR A 101 1.41 6.76 -9.87
N LEU A 102 0.38 7.54 -10.21
CA LEU A 102 -0.95 7.40 -9.61
C LEU A 102 -1.69 6.15 -10.09
N LYS A 103 -1.50 5.77 -11.37
CA LYS A 103 -1.96 4.46 -11.85
C LYS A 103 -1.37 3.32 -11.00
N SER A 104 -0.10 3.46 -10.62
CA SER A 104 0.58 2.47 -9.77
C SER A 104 0.06 2.46 -8.32
N VAL A 105 -0.35 3.62 -7.77
CA VAL A 105 -1.00 3.71 -6.45
C VAL A 105 -2.39 3.05 -6.45
N VAL A 106 -3.12 3.15 -7.56
CA VAL A 106 -4.48 2.59 -7.69
C VAL A 106 -4.49 1.08 -7.97
N LYS A 107 -3.53 0.59 -8.75
CA LYS A 107 -3.43 -0.83 -9.18
C LYS A 107 -2.71 -1.77 -8.21
N PHE A 108 -2.45 -1.28 -7.01
CA PHE A 108 -1.70 -1.97 -5.96
C PHE A 108 -2.30 -3.34 -5.57
#